data_AF-A0A0A8ZJY0-F1
#
_entry.id   AF-A0A0A8ZJY0-F1
#
_cell.length_a   1.000
_cell.length_b   1.000
_cell.length_c   1.000
_cell.angle_alpha   90.00
_cell.angle_beta   90.00
_cell.angle_gamma   90.00
#
_symmetry.space_group_name_H-M   'P 1'
#
loop_
_entity.id
_entity.type
_entity.pdbx_description
1 polymer ?
#
loop_
_entity_poly.entity_id
_entity_poly.type
_entity_poly.pdbx_seq_one_letter_code
_entity_poly.pdbx_strand_id
1 'polypeptide(L)'
;MQRILDVYERASGQVINKDKSSNFFSPTIRGEMRDALLIPTEARSERYLGLPVSVGRSRKRAFEYIKQKIWARIQGWQGKEILVKAVAQAIPTYAMSCFDLTKGLCDDLSMMIGRWWWSHQDKEKIHWLSWEKLTRSKKKGGLGFWDLHLFNMAMLARQAWRILTNPDSLCARVLKAKYFPNLGLLPCTAREGISYTWRSILKGIDLLKEGIIWRIGNGRSVNIWSDPWIPRNITRKPITPRGASLLSRVEDLINPITGDWDEQLVKDTFWKEDAQAILNIPTRTEDEDWPAWHYDQKGLFSVKSAYKVAVERRDRCMKSDASGSGLKNYKENDFKWNKIWELGVQNKTKMFLWRVAHNSLPVKRNIEKRGVQLDTVCPVCKRFDEDCGHIFFKCKEATECWRRMNLEQERVALEACPSGLETVQQILNMVEEVQLKVVILMWR
;
A
#
# COMPACT_ATOMS: atom_id res chain seq x y z
N MET A 1 5.25 19.97 -41.80
CA MET A 1 5.40 18.71 -41.05
C MET A 1 5.41 17.50 -41.99
N GLN A 2 4.45 17.37 -42.90
CA GLN A 2 4.40 16.27 -43.89
C GLN A 2 5.71 16.11 -44.70
N ARG A 3 6.25 17.22 -45.24
CA ARG A 3 7.58 17.24 -45.89
C ARG A 3 8.72 16.69 -45.01
N ILE A 4 8.67 16.89 -43.70
CA ILE A 4 9.71 16.37 -42.77
C ILE A 4 9.56 14.87 -42.62
N LEU A 5 8.32 14.38 -42.52
CA LEU A 5 8.02 12.95 -42.48
C LEU A 5 8.45 12.28 -43.79
N ASP A 6 8.14 12.86 -44.96
CA ASP A 6 8.54 12.31 -46.26
C ASP A 6 10.06 12.29 -46.47
N VAL A 7 10.78 13.25 -45.88
CA VAL A 7 12.26 13.24 -45.88
C VAL A 7 12.79 12.13 -44.98
N TYR A 8 12.21 11.95 -43.79
CA TYR A 8 12.57 10.85 -42.90
C TYR A 8 12.28 9.48 -43.53
N GLU A 9 11.11 9.29 -44.13
CA GLU A 9 10.72 8.01 -44.75
C GLU A 9 11.67 7.64 -45.90
N ARG A 10 12.02 8.62 -46.75
CA ARG A 10 12.99 8.40 -47.84
C ARG A 10 14.41 8.14 -47.34
N ALA A 11 14.84 8.82 -46.28
CA ALA A 11 16.20 8.66 -45.74
C ALA A 11 16.37 7.37 -44.92
N SER A 12 15.32 6.95 -44.20
CA SER A 12 15.37 5.79 -43.30
C SER A 12 14.90 4.48 -43.94
N GLY A 13 14.15 4.53 -45.05
CA GLY A 13 13.48 3.38 -45.64
C GLY A 13 12.29 2.85 -44.84
N GLN A 14 11.87 3.57 -43.78
CA GLN A 14 10.71 3.21 -42.95
C GLN A 14 9.49 4.04 -43.36
N VAL A 15 8.29 3.48 -43.24
CA VAL A 15 7.02 4.17 -43.54
C VAL A 15 6.17 4.28 -42.28
N ILE A 16 5.55 5.45 -42.08
CA ILE A 16 4.68 5.70 -40.94
C ILE A 16 3.34 5.02 -41.14
N ASN A 17 2.95 4.17 -40.19
CA ASN A 17 1.62 3.56 -40.19
C ASN A 17 0.57 4.60 -39.76
N LYS A 18 -0.18 5.13 -40.72
CA LYS A 18 -1.21 6.16 -40.49
C LYS A 18 -2.40 5.65 -39.67
N ASP A 19 -2.69 4.34 -39.69
CA ASP A 19 -3.78 3.73 -38.90
C ASP A 19 -3.45 3.64 -37.41
N LYS A 20 -2.15 3.49 -37.08
CA LYS A 20 -1.62 3.51 -35.70
C LYS A 20 -1.22 4.90 -35.23
N SER A 21 -1.24 5.90 -36.12
CA SER A 21 -0.86 7.27 -35.82
C SER A 21 -2.08 8.10 -35.48
N SER A 22 -1.91 9.06 -34.58
CA SER A 22 -2.99 9.93 -34.16
C SER A 22 -2.46 11.31 -33.81
N ASN A 23 -3.35 12.29 -33.96
CA ASN A 23 -3.04 13.68 -33.67
C ASN A 23 -3.78 14.15 -32.43
N PHE A 24 -3.11 14.96 -31.61
CA PHE A 24 -3.70 15.62 -30.47
C PHE A 24 -3.58 17.13 -30.62
N PHE A 25 -4.72 17.81 -30.78
CA PHE A 25 -4.77 19.27 -30.95
C PHE A 25 -5.32 19.94 -29.70
N SER A 26 -4.81 21.14 -29.40
CA SER A 26 -5.45 22.07 -28.47
C SER A 26 -6.87 22.41 -28.98
N PRO A 27 -7.86 22.69 -28.11
CA PRO A 27 -9.21 23.10 -28.53
C PRO A 27 -9.25 24.23 -29.56
N THR A 28 -8.24 25.10 -29.55
CA THR A 28 -8.14 26.30 -30.39
C THR A 28 -7.63 26.04 -31.81
N ILE A 29 -6.96 24.91 -32.10
CA ILE A 29 -6.18 24.70 -33.35
C ILE A 29 -6.66 23.43 -34.08
N ARG A 30 -7.96 23.30 -34.32
CA ARG A 30 -8.55 22.03 -34.82
C ARG A 30 -8.80 21.95 -36.32
N GLY A 31 -9.04 23.07 -37.01
CA GLY A 31 -9.44 23.07 -38.42
C GLY A 31 -8.26 22.86 -39.37
N GLU A 32 -7.44 23.91 -39.52
CA GLU A 32 -6.41 23.99 -40.57
C GLU A 32 -5.29 22.96 -40.45
N MET A 33 -4.88 22.59 -39.23
CA MET A 33 -3.82 21.61 -39.01
C MET A 33 -4.25 20.15 -39.21
N ARG A 34 -5.56 19.86 -39.17
CA ARG A 34 -6.08 18.49 -39.32
C ARG A 34 -5.96 18.03 -40.76
N ASP A 35 -6.35 18.90 -41.69
CA ASP A 35 -6.37 18.59 -43.12
C ASP A 35 -4.95 18.50 -43.70
N ALA A 36 -4.00 19.26 -43.14
CA ALA A 36 -2.60 19.26 -43.56
C ALA A 36 -1.78 18.00 -43.18
N LEU A 37 -2.27 17.15 -42.26
CA LEU A 37 -1.51 15.98 -41.78
C LEU A 37 -2.04 14.63 -42.30
N LEU A 38 -3.24 14.61 -42.92
CA LEU A 38 -3.88 13.40 -43.47
C LEU A 38 -3.91 12.19 -42.50
N ILE A 39 -3.93 12.45 -41.18
CA ILE A 39 -4.12 11.43 -40.14
C ILE A 39 -5.55 11.61 -39.60
N PRO A 40 -6.45 10.64 -39.83
CA PRO A 40 -7.88 10.80 -39.53
C PRO A 40 -8.20 10.74 -38.03
N THR A 41 -7.36 10.07 -37.23
CA THR A 41 -7.66 9.71 -35.85
C THR A 41 -7.22 10.78 -34.85
N GLU A 42 -8.14 11.30 -34.05
CA GLU A 42 -7.83 12.14 -32.88
C GLU A 42 -7.50 11.27 -31.65
N ALA A 43 -6.37 11.55 -31.00
CA ALA A 43 -5.82 10.77 -29.88
C ALA A 43 -6.60 10.87 -28.53
N ARG A 44 -7.92 11.14 -28.57
CA ARG A 44 -8.72 11.44 -27.35
C ARG A 44 -8.80 10.28 -26.35
N SER A 45 -8.72 9.04 -26.83
CA SER A 45 -8.79 7.83 -25.98
C SER A 45 -7.61 6.88 -26.20
N GLU A 46 -6.54 7.37 -26.82
CA GLU A 46 -5.40 6.54 -27.15
C GLU A 46 -4.44 6.39 -25.97
N ARG A 47 -3.67 5.31 -26.04
CA ARG A 47 -2.68 4.96 -25.03
C ARG A 47 -1.29 5.02 -25.62
N TYR A 48 -0.41 5.74 -24.94
CA TYR A 48 1.00 5.74 -25.24
C TYR A 48 1.72 4.91 -24.18
N LEU A 49 2.48 3.90 -24.63
CA LEU A 49 3.14 2.91 -23.76
C LEU A 49 2.19 2.27 -22.74
N GLY A 50 0.91 2.12 -23.07
CA GLY A 50 -0.11 1.53 -22.20
C GLY A 50 -0.77 2.49 -21.20
N LEU A 51 -0.40 3.77 -21.17
CA LEU A 51 -1.03 4.82 -20.36
C LEU A 51 -1.91 5.74 -21.21
N PRO A 52 -3.02 6.28 -20.67
CA PRO A 52 -3.85 7.22 -21.42
C PRO A 52 -3.08 8.50 -21.73
N VAL A 53 -3.09 8.94 -22.99
CA VAL A 53 -2.44 10.19 -23.45
C VAL A 53 -3.15 11.42 -22.87
N SER A 54 -4.47 11.36 -22.78
CA SER A 54 -5.28 12.40 -22.13
C SER A 54 -6.23 11.78 -21.11
N VAL A 55 -6.29 12.37 -19.92
CA VAL A 55 -7.27 12.02 -18.90
C VAL A 55 -8.41 13.02 -19.00
N GLY A 56 -9.49 12.62 -19.66
CA GLY A 56 -10.70 13.44 -19.82
C GLY A 56 -11.46 13.64 -18.51
N ARG A 57 -12.68 14.19 -18.61
CA ARG A 57 -13.54 14.46 -17.44
C ARG A 57 -13.83 13.20 -16.59
N SER A 58 -13.98 12.04 -17.24
CA SER A 58 -14.20 10.76 -16.55
C SER A 58 -12.89 10.00 -16.35
N ARG A 59 -12.36 10.10 -15.13
CA ARG A 59 -11.15 9.37 -14.69
C ARG A 59 -11.37 7.86 -14.69
N LYS A 60 -12.56 7.41 -14.24
CA LYS A 60 -12.94 6.00 -14.23
C LYS A 60 -12.86 5.38 -15.63
N ARG A 61 -13.44 6.07 -16.64
CA ARG A 61 -13.39 5.61 -18.03
C ARG A 61 -11.95 5.55 -18.57
N ALA A 62 -11.09 6.50 -18.19
CA ALA A 62 -9.69 6.52 -18.65
C ALA A 62 -8.88 5.30 -18.17
N PHE A 63 -9.24 4.72 -17.01
CA PHE A 63 -8.50 3.62 -16.40
C PHE A 63 -9.27 2.29 -16.34
N GLU A 64 -10.48 2.22 -16.90
CA GLU A 64 -11.32 1.01 -16.96
C GLU A 64 -10.59 -0.20 -17.57
N TYR A 65 -9.66 0.06 -18.50
CA TYR A 65 -8.85 -0.97 -19.12
C TYR A 65 -7.98 -1.78 -18.14
N ILE A 66 -7.63 -1.18 -17.00
CA ILE A 66 -6.86 -1.86 -15.95
C ILE A 66 -7.71 -2.98 -15.37
N LYS A 67 -9.00 -2.70 -15.11
CA LYS A 67 -9.97 -3.69 -14.64
C LYS A 67 -10.11 -4.83 -15.63
N GLN A 68 -10.28 -4.52 -16.91
CA GLN A 68 -10.36 -5.53 -17.98
C GLN A 68 -9.10 -6.40 -18.06
N LYS A 69 -7.90 -5.81 -17.98
CA LYS A 69 -6.63 -6.54 -17.99
C LYS A 69 -6.48 -7.47 -16.78
N ILE A 70 -6.84 -6.99 -15.59
CA ILE A 70 -6.79 -7.82 -14.38
C ILE A 70 -7.78 -8.97 -14.53
N TRP A 71 -9.03 -8.70 -14.93
CA TRP A 71 -10.05 -9.72 -15.12
C TRP A 71 -9.60 -10.80 -16.11
N ALA A 72 -9.15 -10.41 -17.30
CA ALA A 72 -8.69 -11.35 -18.33
C ALA A 72 -7.52 -12.24 -17.86
N ARG A 73 -6.70 -11.77 -16.91
CA ARG A 73 -5.52 -12.50 -16.41
C ARG A 73 -5.80 -13.40 -15.20
N ILE A 74 -6.77 -13.04 -14.37
CA ILE A 74 -7.14 -13.87 -13.20
C ILE A 74 -8.07 -15.03 -13.59
N GLN A 75 -8.73 -14.93 -14.75
CA GLN A 75 -9.55 -16.01 -15.29
C GLN A 75 -8.69 -17.20 -15.73
N GLY A 76 -9.07 -18.42 -15.30
CA GLY A 76 -8.47 -19.68 -15.76
C GLY A 76 -7.22 -20.19 -15.03
N TRP A 77 -6.68 -19.46 -14.04
CA TRP A 77 -5.44 -19.85 -13.36
C TRP A 77 -5.64 -20.44 -11.96
N GLN A 78 -4.84 -21.46 -11.63
CA GLN A 78 -4.75 -22.06 -10.28
C GLN A 78 -3.71 -21.32 -9.42
N GLY A 79 -3.81 -21.41 -8.09
CA GLY A 79 -2.84 -20.80 -7.18
C GLY A 79 -3.13 -19.33 -6.84
N LYS A 80 -4.30 -19.10 -6.24
CA LYS A 80 -4.89 -17.77 -6.04
C LYS A 80 -3.98 -16.72 -5.39
N GLU A 81 -3.23 -17.08 -4.33
CA GLU A 81 -2.46 -16.07 -3.55
C GLU A 81 -1.36 -15.45 -4.39
N ILE A 82 -0.67 -16.29 -5.16
CA ILE A 82 0.42 -15.89 -6.05
C ILE A 82 -0.15 -15.00 -7.16
N LEU A 83 -1.28 -15.38 -7.77
CA LEU A 83 -1.93 -14.60 -8.83
C LEU A 83 -2.36 -13.21 -8.37
N VAL A 84 -2.92 -13.08 -7.16
CA VAL A 84 -3.27 -11.76 -6.63
C VAL A 84 -2.01 -10.88 -6.54
N LYS A 85 -0.94 -11.40 -5.93
CA LYS A 85 0.27 -10.62 -5.65
C LYS A 85 1.11 -10.33 -6.89
N ALA A 86 1.36 -11.33 -7.71
CA ALA A 86 2.27 -11.25 -8.85
C ALA A 86 1.60 -10.71 -10.12
N VAL A 87 0.27 -10.82 -10.24
CA VAL A 87 -0.45 -10.44 -11.45
C VAL A 87 -1.44 -9.32 -11.17
N ALA A 88 -2.49 -9.58 -10.39
CA ALA A 88 -3.59 -8.63 -10.22
C ALA A 88 -3.13 -7.30 -9.61
N GLN A 89 -2.26 -7.35 -8.61
CA GLN A 89 -1.71 -6.18 -7.93
C GLN A 89 -0.53 -5.54 -8.68
N ALA A 90 0.14 -6.29 -9.56
CA ALA A 90 1.27 -5.80 -10.35
C ALA A 90 0.83 -5.01 -11.60
N ILE A 91 -0.25 -5.42 -12.27
CA ILE A 91 -0.79 -4.76 -13.46
C ILE A 91 -1.01 -3.24 -13.30
N PRO A 92 -1.67 -2.74 -12.23
CA PRO A 92 -1.94 -1.31 -12.11
C PRO A 92 -0.70 -0.49 -11.73
N THR A 93 0.41 -1.11 -11.30
CA THR A 93 1.57 -0.40 -10.72
C THR A 93 2.18 0.63 -11.67
N TYR A 94 2.21 0.34 -12.97
CA TYR A 94 2.73 1.26 -13.97
C TYR A 94 1.88 2.53 -14.06
N ALA A 95 0.55 2.40 -14.10
CA ALA A 95 -0.37 3.54 -14.11
C ALA A 95 -0.37 4.29 -12.77
N MET A 96 -0.35 3.57 -11.65
CA MET A 96 -0.25 4.13 -10.30
C MET A 96 1.03 4.94 -10.08
N SER A 97 2.09 4.67 -10.85
CA SER A 97 3.33 5.42 -10.77
C SER A 97 3.22 6.85 -11.30
N CYS A 98 2.22 7.15 -12.13
CA CYS A 98 2.06 8.47 -12.77
C CYS A 98 0.72 9.14 -12.42
N PHE A 99 -0.28 8.33 -12.06
CA PHE A 99 -1.65 8.78 -11.89
C PHE A 99 -2.25 8.29 -10.58
N ASP A 100 -3.09 9.12 -9.98
CA ASP A 100 -4.06 8.69 -8.99
C ASP A 100 -5.18 7.97 -9.72
N LEU A 101 -5.37 6.68 -9.45
CA LEU A 101 -6.46 5.90 -10.03
C LEU A 101 -7.81 6.22 -9.41
N THR A 102 -7.86 7.09 -8.39
CA THR A 102 -9.00 7.39 -7.53
C THR A 102 -9.34 6.24 -6.58
N LYS A 103 -9.84 6.59 -5.39
CA LYS A 103 -10.25 5.60 -4.39
C LYS A 103 -11.34 4.67 -4.92
N GLY A 104 -12.36 5.21 -5.59
CA GLY A 104 -13.47 4.40 -6.13
C GLY A 104 -13.04 3.32 -7.12
N LEU A 105 -12.11 3.61 -8.03
CA LEU A 105 -11.57 2.56 -8.93
C LEU A 105 -10.72 1.54 -8.18
N CYS A 106 -9.92 1.97 -7.20
CA CYS A 106 -9.13 1.05 -6.38
C CYS A 106 -10.03 0.11 -5.56
N ASP A 107 -11.17 0.62 -5.06
CA ASP A 107 -12.18 -0.14 -4.35
C ASP A 107 -12.90 -1.11 -5.30
N ASP A 108 -13.27 -0.68 -6.50
CA ASP A 108 -13.86 -1.53 -7.55
C ASP A 108 -12.91 -2.70 -7.92
N LEU A 109 -11.61 -2.42 -8.08
CA LEU A 109 -10.58 -3.43 -8.36
C LEU A 109 -10.42 -4.40 -7.18
N SER A 110 -10.34 -3.87 -5.96
CA SER A 110 -10.22 -4.67 -4.74
C SER A 110 -11.41 -5.60 -4.54
N MET A 111 -12.63 -5.10 -4.80
CA MET A 111 -13.85 -5.89 -4.76
C MET A 111 -13.86 -6.99 -5.82
N MET A 112 -13.47 -6.68 -7.06
CA MET A 112 -13.37 -7.67 -8.14
C MET A 112 -12.36 -8.78 -7.80
N ILE A 113 -11.18 -8.43 -7.30
CA ILE A 113 -10.17 -9.40 -6.86
C ILE A 113 -10.70 -10.20 -5.67
N GLY A 114 -11.40 -9.56 -4.73
CA GLY A 114 -12.03 -10.21 -3.59
C GLY A 114 -13.07 -11.26 -3.98
N ARG A 115 -13.96 -10.93 -4.93
CA ARG A 115 -14.96 -11.87 -5.45
C ARG A 115 -14.30 -13.08 -6.08
N TRP A 116 -13.31 -12.84 -6.93
CA TRP A 116 -12.52 -13.91 -7.55
C TRP A 116 -11.72 -14.73 -6.54
N TRP A 117 -11.17 -14.08 -5.50
CA TRP A 117 -10.44 -14.75 -4.42
C TRP A 117 -11.33 -15.78 -3.69
N TRP A 118 -12.59 -15.42 -3.43
CA TRP A 118 -13.53 -16.30 -2.74
C TRP A 118 -14.32 -17.26 -3.65
N SER A 119 -14.42 -17.01 -4.96
CA SER A 119 -15.14 -17.87 -5.91
C SER A 119 -14.47 -19.25 -6.10
N HIS A 120 -15.17 -20.24 -6.64
CA HIS A 120 -14.53 -21.48 -7.12
C HIS A 120 -15.36 -21.98 -8.29
N GLN A 121 -14.76 -22.15 -9.48
CA GLN A 121 -15.46 -22.61 -10.69
C GLN A 121 -16.81 -21.85 -10.91
N ASP A 122 -16.71 -20.53 -11.08
CA ASP A 122 -17.81 -19.62 -11.50
C ASP A 122 -19.06 -19.48 -10.62
N LYS A 123 -19.13 -20.09 -9.44
CA LYS A 123 -20.18 -19.77 -8.46
C LYS A 123 -19.72 -18.69 -7.48
N GLU A 124 -20.52 -17.63 -7.33
CA GLU A 124 -20.32 -16.61 -6.28
C GLU A 124 -20.38 -17.30 -4.91
N LYS A 125 -19.36 -17.05 -4.06
CA LYS A 125 -19.27 -17.61 -2.72
C LYS A 125 -19.26 -16.51 -1.67
N ILE A 126 -19.65 -16.90 -0.47
CA ILE A 126 -19.58 -16.08 0.74
C ILE A 126 -18.16 -15.56 0.95
N HIS A 127 -18.03 -14.25 1.11
CA HIS A 127 -16.80 -13.62 1.56
C HIS A 127 -16.59 -13.90 3.05
N TRP A 128 -15.73 -14.87 3.36
CA TRP A 128 -15.49 -15.28 4.74
C TRP A 128 -14.75 -14.21 5.56
N LEU A 129 -13.87 -13.44 4.93
CA LEU A 129 -13.15 -12.33 5.57
C LEU A 129 -13.24 -11.07 4.71
N SER A 130 -13.25 -9.92 5.38
CA SER A 130 -13.24 -8.62 4.70
C SER A 130 -11.93 -8.42 3.93
N TRP A 131 -12.00 -7.68 2.83
CA TRP A 131 -10.80 -7.37 2.03
C TRP A 131 -9.75 -6.63 2.86
N GLU A 132 -10.18 -5.72 3.74
CA GLU A 132 -9.32 -5.01 4.69
C GLU A 132 -8.50 -5.97 5.58
N LYS A 133 -9.12 -7.06 6.06
CA LYS A 133 -8.41 -8.06 6.86
C LYS A 133 -7.40 -8.85 6.02
N LEU A 134 -7.68 -9.08 4.74
CA LEU A 134 -6.73 -9.71 3.80
C LEU A 134 -5.53 -8.81 3.47
N THR A 135 -5.69 -7.48 3.46
CA THR A 135 -4.60 -6.54 3.19
C THR A 135 -3.65 -6.32 4.37
N ARG A 136 -4.03 -6.74 5.58
CA ARG A 136 -3.12 -6.75 6.73
C ARG A 136 -1.92 -7.66 6.46
N SER A 137 -0.78 -7.33 7.07
CA SER A 137 0.42 -8.17 6.99
C SER A 137 0.17 -9.55 7.59
N LYS A 138 0.93 -10.56 7.15
CA LYS A 138 0.91 -11.90 7.76
C LYS A 138 1.21 -11.87 9.27
N LYS A 139 2.04 -10.93 9.73
CA LYS A 139 2.31 -10.70 11.17
C LYS A 139 1.08 -10.25 11.97
N LYS A 140 0.10 -9.63 11.30
CA LYS A 140 -1.16 -9.12 11.88
C LYS A 140 -2.37 -9.96 11.42
N GLY A 141 -2.14 -11.21 11.01
CA GLY A 141 -3.19 -12.15 10.63
C GLY A 141 -3.83 -11.95 9.26
N GLY A 142 -3.34 -11.05 8.40
CA GLY A 142 -3.80 -10.97 7.01
C GLY A 142 -2.97 -11.83 6.06
N LEU A 143 -3.15 -11.62 4.75
CA LEU A 143 -2.38 -12.31 3.70
C LEU A 143 -1.29 -11.42 3.07
N GLY A 144 -1.23 -10.14 3.45
CA GLY A 144 -0.29 -9.17 2.91
C GLY A 144 -0.62 -8.72 1.49
N PHE A 145 -1.90 -8.73 1.11
CA PHE A 145 -2.35 -8.04 -0.09
C PHE A 145 -2.21 -6.52 0.10
N TRP A 146 -1.99 -5.77 -0.97
CA TRP A 146 -1.99 -4.32 -0.91
C TRP A 146 -3.41 -3.75 -0.91
N ASP A 147 -3.62 -2.76 -0.05
CA ASP A 147 -4.62 -1.74 -0.28
C ASP A 147 -4.18 -0.92 -1.50
N LEU A 148 -4.91 -1.07 -2.61
CA LEU A 148 -4.52 -0.51 -3.89
C LEU A 148 -4.45 1.02 -3.86
N HIS A 149 -5.29 1.68 -3.07
CA HIS A 149 -5.30 3.14 -2.99
C HIS A 149 -4.10 3.65 -2.20
N LEU A 150 -3.83 3.07 -1.02
CA LEU A 150 -2.65 3.44 -0.22
C LEU A 150 -1.35 3.12 -0.96
N PHE A 151 -1.32 2.02 -1.71
CA PHE A 151 -0.18 1.66 -2.56
C PHE A 151 0.01 2.68 -3.70
N ASN A 152 -1.08 3.14 -4.32
CA ASN A 152 -1.02 4.21 -5.33
C ASN A 152 -0.45 5.50 -4.73
N MET A 153 -0.84 5.90 -3.52
CA MET A 153 -0.30 7.09 -2.86
C MET A 153 1.20 6.95 -2.58
N ALA A 154 1.65 5.77 -2.13
CA ALA A 154 3.08 5.49 -1.93
C ALA A 154 3.89 5.53 -3.24
N MET A 155 3.30 5.06 -4.35
CA MET A 155 3.91 5.14 -5.68
C MET A 155 4.04 6.58 -6.19
N LEU A 156 3.04 7.42 -5.92
CA LEU A 156 3.07 8.86 -6.26
C LEU A 156 4.07 9.61 -5.37
N ALA A 157 4.16 9.27 -4.08
CA ALA A 157 5.15 9.80 -3.16
C ALA A 157 6.59 9.50 -3.65
N ARG A 158 6.82 8.33 -4.28
CA ARG A 158 8.11 8.03 -4.92
C ARG A 158 8.44 9.00 -6.05
N GLN A 159 7.46 9.41 -6.86
CA GLN A 159 7.74 10.39 -7.92
C GLN A 159 8.03 11.77 -7.35
N ALA A 160 7.29 12.18 -6.31
CA ALA A 160 7.59 13.40 -5.57
C ALA A 160 9.03 13.36 -5.00
N TRP A 161 9.43 12.24 -4.40
CA TRP A 161 10.79 12.02 -3.91
C TRP A 161 11.84 12.17 -5.02
N ARG A 162 11.59 11.59 -6.20
CA ARG A 162 12.50 11.70 -7.36
C ARG A 162 12.63 13.12 -7.88
N ILE A 163 11.54 13.89 -7.91
CA ILE A 163 11.57 15.30 -8.31
C ILE A 163 12.38 16.12 -7.29
N LEU A 164 12.27 15.79 -6.02
CA LEU A 164 13.01 16.47 -4.95
C LEU A 164 14.52 16.14 -4.98
N THR A 165 14.88 14.87 -5.17
CA THR A 165 16.27 14.39 -5.10
C THR A 165 17.04 14.51 -6.41
N ASN A 166 16.36 14.59 -7.55
CA ASN A 166 16.99 14.73 -8.88
C ASN A 166 16.41 15.94 -9.64
N PRO A 167 16.70 17.17 -9.17
CA PRO A 167 16.14 18.39 -9.74
C PRO A 167 16.55 18.62 -11.20
N ASP A 168 17.69 18.09 -11.64
CA ASP A 168 18.22 18.26 -13.00
C ASP A 168 17.57 17.34 -14.03
N SER A 169 16.80 16.34 -13.60
CA SER A 169 16.08 15.47 -14.50
C SER A 169 15.10 16.29 -15.37
N LEU A 170 14.96 15.92 -16.65
CA LEU A 170 14.05 16.63 -17.57
C LEU A 170 12.63 16.73 -16.99
N CYS A 171 12.15 15.66 -16.36
CA CYS A 171 10.86 15.62 -15.69
C CYS A 171 10.75 16.66 -14.56
N ALA A 172 11.75 16.72 -13.67
CA ALA A 172 11.76 17.69 -12.58
C ALA A 172 11.84 19.13 -13.10
N ARG A 173 12.71 19.41 -14.08
CA ARG A 173 12.87 20.72 -14.71
C ARG A 173 11.57 21.22 -15.36
N VAL A 174 10.91 20.36 -16.14
CA VAL A 174 9.63 20.69 -16.82
C VAL A 174 8.52 20.93 -15.80
N LEU A 175 8.41 20.08 -14.77
CA LEU A 175 7.39 20.25 -13.73
C LEU A 175 7.64 21.50 -12.87
N LYS A 176 8.91 21.79 -12.52
CA LYS A 176 9.31 22.99 -11.80
C LYS A 176 8.94 24.24 -12.60
N ALA A 177 9.39 24.34 -13.86
CA ALA A 177 9.10 25.49 -14.71
C ALA A 177 7.60 25.73 -14.89
N LYS A 178 6.79 24.67 -14.99
CA LYS A 178 5.35 24.78 -15.22
C LYS A 178 4.52 25.03 -13.96
N TYR A 179 4.87 24.41 -12.84
CA TYR A 179 3.99 24.36 -11.66
C TYR A 179 4.54 25.07 -10.44
N PHE A 180 5.86 25.11 -10.26
CA PHE A 180 6.49 25.70 -9.07
C PHE A 180 7.82 26.38 -9.42
N PRO A 181 7.83 27.40 -10.31
CA PRO A 181 9.07 28.01 -10.78
C PRO A 181 9.86 28.69 -9.65
N ASN A 182 9.14 29.33 -8.73
CA ASN A 182 9.70 30.17 -7.65
C ASN A 182 9.50 29.55 -6.25
N LEU A 183 8.93 28.34 -6.16
CA LEU A 183 8.56 27.70 -4.90
C LEU A 183 9.30 26.37 -4.74
N GLY A 184 9.45 25.92 -3.49
CA GLY A 184 9.86 24.55 -3.20
C GLY A 184 8.78 23.53 -3.57
N LEU A 185 9.16 22.26 -3.68
CA LEU A 185 8.21 21.18 -4.01
C LEU A 185 7.16 20.96 -2.91
N LEU A 186 7.57 20.98 -1.64
CA LEU A 186 6.70 20.62 -0.51
C LEU A 186 5.53 21.61 -0.30
N PRO A 187 5.70 22.94 -0.41
CA PRO A 187 4.59 23.89 -0.26
C PRO A 187 3.53 23.84 -1.36
N CYS A 188 3.76 23.11 -2.47
CA CYS A 188 2.85 23.10 -3.59
C CYS A 188 1.45 22.56 -3.22
N THR A 189 0.41 23.24 -3.71
CA THR A 189 -1.01 22.86 -3.53
C THR A 189 -1.73 22.73 -4.87
N ALA A 190 -2.88 22.06 -4.86
CA ALA A 190 -3.66 21.85 -6.07
C ALA A 190 -4.42 23.13 -6.46
N ARG A 191 -4.27 23.54 -7.72
CA ARG A 191 -5.00 24.67 -8.33
C ARG A 191 -5.82 24.22 -9.54
N GLU A 192 -6.68 25.09 -10.04
CA GLU A 192 -7.41 24.86 -11.29
C GLU A 192 -6.45 24.85 -12.49
N GLY A 193 -6.84 24.16 -13.57
CA GLY A 193 -6.06 24.10 -14.81
C GLY A 193 -4.76 23.26 -14.78
N ILE A 194 -4.36 22.66 -13.64
CA ILE A 194 -3.20 21.77 -13.60
C ILE A 194 -3.46 20.43 -14.29
N SER A 195 -2.39 19.80 -14.78
CA SER A 195 -2.49 18.47 -15.38
C SER A 195 -2.91 17.43 -14.34
N TYR A 196 -3.58 16.38 -14.79
CA TYR A 196 -3.98 15.30 -13.91
C TYR A 196 -2.78 14.57 -13.28
N THR A 197 -1.69 14.40 -14.04
CA THR A 197 -0.42 13.87 -13.55
C THR A 197 0.11 14.70 -12.39
N TRP A 198 0.20 16.02 -12.54
CA TRP A 198 0.67 16.90 -11.46
C TRP A 198 -0.25 16.84 -10.23
N ARG A 199 -1.57 16.89 -10.46
CA ARG A 199 -2.55 16.72 -9.38
C ARG A 199 -2.39 15.39 -8.63
N SER A 200 -2.01 14.33 -9.34
CA SER A 200 -1.72 13.02 -8.73
C SER A 200 -0.45 13.07 -7.89
N ILE A 201 0.64 13.65 -8.41
CA ILE A 201 1.90 13.80 -7.67
C ILE A 201 1.70 14.63 -6.40
N LEU A 202 0.87 15.68 -6.42
CA LEU A 202 0.52 16.47 -5.23
C LEU A 202 -0.07 15.61 -4.10
N LYS A 203 -0.92 14.62 -4.41
CA LYS A 203 -1.41 13.68 -3.38
C LYS A 203 -0.29 12.82 -2.79
N GLY A 204 0.69 12.44 -3.61
CA GLY A 204 1.90 11.78 -3.16
C GLY A 204 2.79 12.67 -2.29
N ILE A 205 2.85 13.97 -2.57
CA ILE A 205 3.57 14.96 -1.77
C ILE A 205 2.99 15.02 -0.35
N ASP A 206 1.67 14.94 -0.18
CA ASP A 206 1.04 14.93 1.14
C ASP A 206 1.51 13.75 2.00
N LEU A 207 1.62 12.56 1.41
CA LEU A 207 2.21 11.39 2.09
C LEU A 207 3.72 11.55 2.32
N LEU A 208 4.43 12.17 1.38
CA LEU A 208 5.87 12.41 1.50
C LEU A 208 6.20 13.33 2.68
N LYS A 209 5.41 14.39 2.91
CA LYS A 209 5.55 15.32 4.04
C LYS A 209 5.50 14.60 5.40
N GLU A 210 4.76 13.50 5.48
CA GLU A 210 4.65 12.72 6.72
C GLU A 210 5.90 11.93 7.07
N GLY A 211 6.85 11.71 6.15
CA GLY A 211 8.06 10.94 6.45
C GLY A 211 9.36 11.56 5.99
N ILE A 212 9.33 12.71 5.32
CA ILE A 212 10.52 13.46 4.97
C ILE A 212 11.15 14.12 6.21
N ILE A 213 12.48 14.10 6.24
CA ILE A 213 13.33 14.84 7.17
C ILE A 213 14.53 15.39 6.42
N TRP A 214 14.92 16.64 6.66
CA TRP A 214 16.15 17.23 6.14
C TRP A 214 17.32 16.86 7.04
N ARG A 215 18.45 16.47 6.42
CA ARG A 215 19.74 16.34 7.10
C ARG A 215 20.50 17.64 6.88
N ILE A 216 21.04 18.17 7.98
CA ILE A 216 21.71 19.46 8.00
C ILE A 216 23.17 19.25 7.62
N GLY A 217 23.59 19.92 6.55
CA GLY A 217 24.99 20.15 6.21
C GLY A 217 25.35 21.57 6.62
N ASN A 218 25.33 22.49 5.65
CA ASN A 218 25.57 23.92 5.84
C ASN A 218 24.35 24.73 6.35
N GLY A 219 23.14 24.16 6.40
CA GLY A 219 21.94 24.81 6.92
C GLY A 219 21.33 25.91 6.04
N ARG A 220 21.87 26.16 4.84
CA ARG A 220 21.45 27.25 3.94
C ARG A 220 20.10 26.99 3.29
N SER A 221 19.76 25.73 3.05
CA SER A 221 18.56 25.38 2.27
C SER A 221 17.35 25.07 3.15
N VAL A 222 17.54 24.97 4.46
CA VAL A 222 16.51 24.50 5.40
C VAL A 222 15.99 25.67 6.24
N ASN A 223 14.67 25.86 6.22
CA ASN A 223 14.01 26.81 7.10
C ASN A 223 13.78 26.20 8.48
N ILE A 224 14.15 26.91 9.54
CA ILE A 224 14.03 26.45 10.93
C ILE A 224 12.60 25.99 11.27
N TRP A 225 11.61 26.79 10.88
CA TRP A 225 10.24 26.68 11.40
C TRP A 225 9.31 25.90 10.48
N SER A 226 9.50 26.00 9.16
CA SER A 226 8.62 25.38 8.18
C SER A 226 9.04 23.98 7.75
N ASP A 227 10.34 23.68 7.78
CA ASP A 227 10.87 22.42 7.27
C ASP A 227 11.03 21.36 8.37
N PRO A 228 10.84 20.07 8.02
CA PRO A 228 11.04 18.98 8.97
C PRO A 228 12.53 18.60 9.02
N TRP A 229 13.29 19.00 10.04
CA TRP A 229 14.73 18.70 10.15
C TRP A 229 15.17 18.13 11.51
N ILE A 230 14.30 18.17 12.53
CA ILE A 230 14.62 17.66 13.87
C ILE A 230 14.25 16.16 13.95
N PRO A 231 15.16 15.27 14.36
CA PRO A 231 14.98 13.81 14.32
C PRO A 231 14.05 13.30 15.44
N ARG A 232 12.74 13.47 15.25
CA ARG A 232 11.68 12.99 16.16
C ARG A 232 10.53 12.35 15.40
N ASN A 233 9.66 11.63 16.11
CA ASN A 233 8.58 10.86 15.49
C ASN A 233 7.46 11.74 14.90
N ILE A 234 7.16 12.89 15.50
CA ILE A 234 6.01 13.73 15.17
C ILE A 234 6.49 15.03 14.53
N THR A 235 5.91 15.38 13.38
CA THR A 235 6.16 16.55 12.49
C THR A 235 7.60 16.79 12.02
N ARG A 236 8.62 16.41 12.81
CA ARG A 236 10.06 16.71 12.63
C ARG A 236 10.37 18.20 12.62
N LYS A 237 9.42 19.02 13.06
CA LYS A 237 9.57 20.48 13.21
C LYS A 237 9.82 20.82 14.68
N PRO A 238 10.37 22.01 14.96
CA PRO A 238 10.37 22.55 16.32
C PRO A 238 8.96 22.51 16.92
N ILE A 239 8.87 22.12 18.19
CA ILE A 239 7.65 22.29 18.99
C ILE A 239 7.58 23.74 19.49
N THR A 240 8.75 24.34 19.72
CA THR A 240 8.89 25.74 20.10
C THR A 240 8.21 26.63 19.05
N PRO A 241 7.26 27.50 19.46
CA PRO A 241 6.67 28.45 18.54
C PRO A 241 7.69 29.50 18.13
N ARG A 242 7.63 29.95 16.86
CA ARG A 242 8.56 30.96 16.32
C ARG A 242 8.60 32.26 17.14
N GLY A 243 7.47 32.67 17.71
CA GLY A 243 7.36 33.95 18.44
C GLY A 243 7.82 35.14 17.60
N ALA A 244 8.59 36.04 18.22
CA ALA A 244 9.22 37.20 17.56
C ALA A 244 10.62 36.90 16.98
N SER A 245 11.00 35.63 16.86
CA SER A 245 12.34 35.26 16.37
C SER A 245 12.53 35.66 14.90
N LEU A 246 13.59 36.44 14.67
CA LEU A 246 14.05 36.85 13.34
C LEU A 246 14.82 35.74 12.61
N LEU A 247 15.28 34.72 13.34
CA LEU A 247 16.00 33.58 12.78
C LEU A 247 15.10 32.83 11.82
N SER A 248 15.65 32.48 10.64
CA SER A 248 14.85 31.92 9.56
C SER A 248 15.43 30.62 9.00
N ARG A 249 16.76 30.53 8.94
CA ARG A 249 17.48 29.41 8.33
C ARG A 249 18.34 28.72 9.36
N VAL A 250 18.56 27.42 9.16
CA VAL A 250 19.34 26.61 10.09
C VAL A 250 20.80 27.10 10.15
N GLU A 251 21.32 27.71 9.07
CA GLU A 251 22.62 28.39 9.06
C GLU A 251 22.74 29.47 10.14
N ASP A 252 21.65 30.15 10.50
CA ASP A 252 21.65 31.22 11.51
C ASP A 252 21.94 30.69 12.93
N LEU A 253 21.82 29.37 13.13
CA LEU A 253 22.08 28.68 14.41
C LEU A 253 23.48 28.06 14.48
N ILE A 254 24.25 28.11 13.39
CA ILE A 254 25.58 27.52 13.28
C ILE A 254 26.62 28.63 13.46
N ASN A 255 27.60 28.40 14.33
CA ASN A 255 28.68 29.34 14.55
C ASN A 255 29.59 29.35 13.29
N PRO A 256 29.79 30.50 12.63
CA PRO A 256 30.53 30.58 11.37
C PRO A 256 32.03 30.30 11.51
N ILE A 257 32.58 30.34 12.74
CA ILE A 257 34.01 30.12 13.00
C ILE A 257 34.28 28.65 13.32
N THR A 258 33.47 28.05 14.20
CA THR A 258 33.68 26.66 14.63
C THR A 258 33.01 25.64 13.72
N GLY A 259 31.94 26.03 13.02
CA GLY A 259 31.10 25.11 12.24
C GLY A 259 30.19 24.22 13.09
N ASP A 260 30.17 24.44 14.40
CA ASP A 260 29.29 23.78 15.36
C ASP A 260 28.05 24.64 15.67
N TRP A 261 27.05 24.05 16.33
CA TRP A 261 25.90 24.80 16.81
C TRP A 261 26.32 25.90 17.79
N ASP A 262 25.74 27.09 17.65
CA ASP A 262 25.80 28.12 18.69
C ASP A 262 24.92 27.68 19.87
N GLU A 263 25.54 27.04 20.85
CA GLU A 263 24.84 26.42 21.98
C GLU A 263 24.02 27.43 22.79
N GLN A 264 24.52 28.67 22.94
CA GLN A 264 23.84 29.71 23.67
C GLN A 264 22.61 30.19 22.89
N LEU A 265 22.78 30.50 21.60
CA LEU A 265 21.68 30.93 20.74
C LEU A 265 20.58 29.87 20.62
N VAL A 266 20.95 28.59 20.53
CA VAL A 266 19.99 27.48 20.47
C VAL A 266 19.20 27.36 21.78
N LYS A 267 19.86 27.46 22.94
CA LYS A 267 19.19 27.39 24.25
C LYS A 267 18.28 28.60 24.52
N ASP A 268 18.64 29.77 24.01
CA ASP A 268 17.85 30.99 24.16
C ASP A 268 16.65 31.02 23.20
N THR A 269 16.77 30.38 22.03
CA THR A 269 15.73 30.37 20.99
C THR A 269 14.70 29.26 21.18
N PHE A 270 15.13 28.08 21.64
CA PHE A 270 14.29 26.87 21.65
C PHE A 270 13.96 26.41 23.08
N TRP A 271 12.80 25.78 23.25
CA TRP A 271 12.49 25.02 24.46
C TRP A 271 13.50 23.90 24.68
N LYS A 272 13.67 23.48 25.93
CA LYS A 272 14.70 22.54 26.36
C LYS A 272 14.71 21.25 25.53
N GLU A 273 13.55 20.71 25.19
CA GLU A 273 13.39 19.49 24.41
C GLU A 273 13.85 19.66 22.95
N ASP A 274 13.60 20.83 22.36
CA ASP A 274 14.04 21.18 21.02
C ASP A 274 15.54 21.47 21.00
N ALA A 275 16.03 22.30 21.93
CA ALA A 275 17.44 22.63 22.06
C ALA A 275 18.29 21.37 22.21
N GLN A 276 17.91 20.46 23.11
CA GLN A 276 18.62 19.19 23.30
C GLN A 276 18.60 18.32 22.03
N ALA A 277 17.48 18.28 21.30
CA ALA A 277 17.40 17.52 20.06
C ALA A 277 18.28 18.14 18.95
N ILE A 278 18.35 19.47 18.87
CA ILE A 278 19.16 20.21 17.89
C ILE A 278 20.65 20.02 18.15
N LEU A 279 21.10 20.21 19.40
CA LEU A 279 22.51 20.08 19.77
C LEU A 279 23.08 18.66 19.54
N ASN A 280 22.21 17.64 19.51
CA ASN A 280 22.59 16.26 19.20
C ASN A 280 22.72 15.97 17.68
N ILE A 281 22.31 16.90 16.81
CA ILE A 281 22.46 16.74 15.37
C ILE A 281 23.91 17.07 15.01
N PRO A 282 24.66 16.18 14.36
CA PRO A 282 26.01 16.50 13.92
C PRO A 282 25.95 17.58 12.82
N THR A 283 26.75 18.62 12.94
CA THR A 283 26.95 19.63 11.90
C THR A 283 28.03 19.15 10.92
N ARG A 284 27.81 19.42 9.62
CA ARG A 284 28.77 19.12 8.54
C ARG A 284 28.74 20.27 7.55
N THR A 285 29.43 21.35 7.86
CA THR A 285 29.38 22.59 7.07
C THR A 285 29.92 22.47 5.66
N GLU A 286 30.72 21.42 5.38
CA GLU A 286 31.24 21.11 4.04
C GLU A 286 30.17 20.49 3.12
N ASP A 287 29.15 19.85 3.68
CA ASP A 287 28.08 19.20 2.92
C ASP A 287 26.92 20.19 2.64
N GLU A 288 26.23 20.02 1.51
CA GLU A 288 24.95 20.70 1.28
C GLU A 288 23.83 19.99 2.04
N ASP A 289 22.76 20.70 2.43
CA ASP A 289 21.58 20.07 3.04
C ASP A 289 20.87 19.13 2.06
N TRP A 290 20.44 17.96 2.54
CA TRP A 290 19.74 16.98 1.69
C TRP A 290 18.50 16.38 2.34
N PRO A 291 17.48 16.01 1.54
CA PRO A 291 16.32 15.32 2.05
C PRO A 291 16.65 13.85 2.34
N ALA A 292 16.14 13.34 3.47
CA ALA A 292 16.19 11.94 3.88
C ALA A 292 14.79 11.41 4.21
N TRP A 293 14.63 10.10 4.12
CA TRP A 293 13.40 9.41 4.52
C TRP A 293 13.52 8.89 5.95
N HIS A 294 12.71 9.43 6.86
CA HIS A 294 12.80 9.17 8.30
C HIS A 294 12.57 7.69 8.67
N TYR A 295 11.73 6.98 7.93
CA TYR A 295 11.37 5.58 8.21
C TYR A 295 12.35 4.57 7.59
N ASP A 296 13.56 5.00 7.27
CA ASP A 296 14.66 4.16 6.82
C ASP A 296 15.96 4.57 7.53
N GLN A 297 16.74 3.60 8.02
CA GLN A 297 17.96 3.87 8.79
C GLN A 297 19.03 4.60 7.97
N LYS A 298 19.08 4.35 6.65
CA LYS A 298 20.01 5.02 5.73
C LYS A 298 19.41 6.28 5.11
N GLY A 299 18.19 6.65 5.49
CA GLY A 299 17.48 7.78 4.90
C GLY A 299 16.95 7.51 3.49
N LEU A 300 16.92 6.26 3.02
CA LEU A 300 16.53 5.93 1.65
C LEU A 300 15.01 5.78 1.54
N PHE A 301 14.42 6.46 0.56
CA PHE A 301 13.00 6.32 0.27
C PHE A 301 12.71 4.97 -0.38
N SER A 302 11.69 4.27 0.11
CA SER A 302 11.13 3.10 -0.56
C SER A 302 9.60 3.15 -0.58
N VAL A 303 8.99 2.62 -1.63
CA VAL A 303 7.53 2.50 -1.71
C VAL A 303 6.99 1.64 -0.56
N LYS A 304 7.77 0.63 -0.14
CA LYS A 304 7.41 -0.27 0.96
C LYS A 304 7.31 0.47 2.30
N SER A 305 8.27 1.34 2.62
CA SER A 305 8.24 2.14 3.86
C SER A 305 7.16 3.22 3.77
N ALA A 306 7.01 3.92 2.65
CA ALA A 306 5.94 4.89 2.44
C ALA A 306 4.53 4.26 2.55
N TYR A 307 4.34 3.05 2.03
CA TYR A 307 3.09 2.31 2.17
C TYR A 307 2.77 1.98 3.63
N LYS A 308 3.77 1.63 4.46
CA LYS A 308 3.57 1.41 5.90
C LYS A 308 3.09 2.68 6.59
N VAL A 309 3.67 3.83 6.28
CA VAL A 309 3.24 5.13 6.83
C VAL A 309 1.78 5.41 6.46
N ALA A 310 1.40 5.17 5.20
CA ALA A 310 0.02 5.34 4.75
C ALA A 310 -0.97 4.41 5.49
N VAL A 311 -0.58 3.16 5.73
CA VAL A 311 -1.38 2.19 6.50
C VAL A 311 -1.49 2.62 7.96
N GLU A 312 -0.40 3.03 8.60
CA GLU A 312 -0.40 3.51 9.99
C GLU A 312 -1.25 4.77 10.16
N ARG A 313 -1.22 5.69 9.19
CA ARG A 313 -2.10 6.86 9.15
C ARG A 313 -3.58 6.44 9.13
N ARG A 314 -3.96 5.53 8.23
CA ARG A 314 -5.34 5.01 8.15
C ARG A 314 -5.75 4.37 9.47
N ASP A 315 -4.90 3.49 10.02
CA ASP A 315 -5.17 2.78 11.27
C ASP A 315 -5.30 3.75 12.47
N ARG A 316 -4.57 4.88 12.48
CA ARG A 316 -4.74 5.94 13.50
C ARG A 316 -6.08 6.66 13.38
N CYS A 317 -6.48 7.07 12.17
CA CYS A 317 -7.77 7.74 11.95
C CYS A 317 -8.94 6.82 12.34
N MET A 318 -8.89 5.53 11.98
CA MET A 318 -9.92 4.57 12.37
C MET A 318 -10.03 4.39 13.89
N LYS A 319 -8.93 4.53 14.63
CA LYS A 319 -8.93 4.45 16.10
C LYS A 319 -9.46 5.72 16.76
N SER A 320 -9.22 6.91 16.21
CA SER A 320 -9.81 8.15 16.77
C SER A 320 -11.33 8.16 16.61
N ASP A 321 -11.81 7.70 15.45
CA ASP A 321 -13.23 7.70 15.11
C ASP A 321 -14.03 6.62 15.89
N ALA A 322 -13.35 5.60 16.43
CA ALA A 322 -13.95 4.51 17.21
C ALA A 322 -14.06 4.80 18.72
N SER A 323 -13.87 6.06 19.16
CA SER A 323 -14.03 6.45 20.57
C SER A 323 -15.50 6.38 21.07
N GLY A 324 -16.45 6.03 20.19
CA GLY A 324 -17.84 5.80 20.53
C GLY A 324 -18.36 4.49 19.96
N SER A 325 -17.99 3.36 20.57
CA SER A 325 -18.80 2.13 20.76
C SER A 325 -17.98 0.84 20.72
N GLY A 326 -18.07 0.06 21.80
CA GLY A 326 -17.83 -1.39 21.78
C GLY A 326 -16.45 -1.86 22.24
N LEU A 327 -16.32 -2.15 23.54
CA LEU A 327 -15.35 -3.11 24.07
C LEU A 327 -15.40 -4.44 23.28
N LYS A 328 -14.51 -4.64 22.30
CA LYS A 328 -14.05 -5.96 21.82
C LYS A 328 -12.63 -5.90 21.25
N ASN A 329 -11.66 -5.39 22.02
CA ASN A 329 -10.23 -5.58 21.74
C ASN A 329 -9.59 -6.53 22.78
N TYR A 330 -10.24 -7.65 23.06
CA TYR A 330 -9.60 -8.74 23.79
C TYR A 330 -8.58 -9.44 22.86
N LYS A 331 -7.29 -9.34 23.20
CA LYS A 331 -6.22 -10.31 22.84
C LYS A 331 -5.75 -10.47 21.37
N GLU A 332 -6.04 -9.58 20.43
CA GLU A 332 -5.46 -9.71 19.06
C GLU A 332 -3.94 -9.43 19.01
N ASN A 333 -3.34 -8.91 20.09
CA ASN A 333 -1.92 -8.53 20.15
C ASN A 333 -0.95 -9.66 20.57
N ASP A 334 -1.43 -10.81 21.02
CA ASP A 334 -0.57 -11.87 21.58
C ASP A 334 -0.40 -13.10 20.68
N PHE A 335 -1.31 -13.29 19.70
CA PHE A 335 -1.23 -14.43 18.79
C PHE A 335 -0.09 -14.23 17.77
N LYS A 336 0.90 -15.12 17.80
CA LYS A 336 2.08 -15.08 16.92
C LYS A 336 1.77 -15.64 15.54
N TRP A 337 1.06 -14.87 14.70
CA TRP A 337 0.66 -15.28 13.34
C TRP A 337 1.80 -15.78 12.45
N ASN A 338 3.03 -15.31 12.66
CA ASN A 338 4.19 -15.73 11.87
C ASN A 338 4.49 -17.22 12.01
N LYS A 339 4.24 -17.80 13.20
CA LYS A 339 4.48 -19.22 13.46
C LYS A 339 3.73 -20.12 12.46
N ILE A 340 2.49 -19.78 12.08
CA ILE A 340 1.73 -20.53 11.06
C ILE A 340 2.50 -20.61 9.74
N TRP A 341 3.14 -19.51 9.35
CA TRP A 341 3.82 -19.39 8.06
C TRP A 341 5.23 -20.00 8.08
N GLU A 342 5.83 -20.12 9.26
CA GLU A 342 7.15 -20.75 9.51
C GLU A 342 7.09 -22.29 9.54
N LEU A 343 5.91 -22.89 9.73
CA LEU A 343 5.74 -24.36 9.74
C LEU A 343 6.34 -25.05 8.51
N GLY A 344 6.98 -26.21 8.69
CA GLY A 344 7.56 -27.04 7.62
C GLY A 344 6.53 -27.79 6.74
N VAL A 345 5.32 -27.25 6.56
CA VAL A 345 4.22 -27.90 5.82
C VAL A 345 3.86 -27.18 4.52
N GLN A 346 3.11 -27.85 3.64
CA GLN A 346 2.62 -27.27 2.39
C GLN A 346 1.75 -26.02 2.62
N ASN A 347 1.79 -25.06 1.70
CA ASN A 347 1.06 -23.78 1.85
C ASN A 347 -0.47 -23.97 1.98
N LYS A 348 -1.03 -25.03 1.40
CA LYS A 348 -2.48 -25.35 1.53
C LYS A 348 -2.85 -25.63 2.99
N THR A 349 -2.01 -26.36 3.72
CA THR A 349 -2.17 -26.65 5.14
C THR A 349 -1.99 -25.39 6.00
N LYS A 350 -1.01 -24.54 5.67
CA LYS A 350 -0.85 -23.22 6.32
C LYS A 350 -2.10 -22.34 6.16
N MET A 351 -2.63 -22.29 4.93
CA MET A 351 -3.86 -21.57 4.63
C MET A 351 -5.07 -22.15 5.38
N PHE A 352 -5.15 -23.46 5.55
CA PHE A 352 -6.16 -24.10 6.37
C PHE A 352 -6.10 -23.66 7.83
N LEU A 353 -4.93 -23.75 8.48
CA LEU A 353 -4.75 -23.29 9.86
C LEU A 353 -5.08 -21.80 10.02
N TRP A 354 -4.65 -20.97 9.07
CA TRP A 354 -5.01 -19.56 9.04
C TRP A 354 -6.54 -19.37 8.95
N ARG A 355 -7.25 -20.20 8.17
CA ARG A 355 -8.71 -20.14 8.10
C ARG A 355 -9.40 -20.63 9.37
N VAL A 356 -8.88 -21.65 10.04
CA VAL A 356 -9.34 -22.13 11.36
C VAL A 356 -9.20 -21.02 12.40
N ALA A 357 -8.02 -20.39 12.47
CA ALA A 357 -7.73 -19.30 13.40
C ALA A 357 -8.69 -18.11 13.23
N HIS A 358 -9.12 -17.82 11.99
CA HIS A 358 -10.11 -16.78 11.69
C HIS A 358 -11.57 -17.23 11.76
N ASN A 359 -11.84 -18.49 12.13
CA ASN A 359 -13.17 -19.12 12.06
C ASN A 359 -13.85 -18.88 10.69
N SER A 360 -13.11 -19.10 9.61
CA SER A 360 -13.49 -18.78 8.23
C SER A 360 -13.68 -20.02 7.34
N LEU A 361 -13.73 -21.20 7.96
CA LEU A 361 -14.06 -22.45 7.29
C LEU A 361 -15.57 -22.54 7.01
N PRO A 362 -15.96 -23.13 5.86
CA PRO A 362 -17.35 -23.21 5.42
C PRO A 362 -18.09 -24.36 6.12
N VAL A 363 -18.07 -24.39 7.45
CA VAL A 363 -18.85 -25.34 8.25
C VAL A 363 -20.31 -24.86 8.34
N LYS A 364 -21.29 -25.77 8.41
CA LYS A 364 -22.71 -25.40 8.36
C LYS A 364 -23.10 -24.31 9.35
N ARG A 365 -22.63 -24.36 10.60
CA ARG A 365 -22.90 -23.33 11.61
C ARG A 365 -22.35 -21.95 11.23
N ASN A 366 -21.22 -21.90 10.53
CA ASN A 366 -20.67 -20.64 10.03
C ASN A 366 -21.42 -20.13 8.79
N ILE A 367 -21.99 -21.04 7.97
CA ILE A 367 -22.83 -20.69 6.82
C ILE A 367 -24.18 -20.12 7.30
N GLU A 368 -24.79 -20.74 8.30
CA GLU A 368 -26.04 -20.28 8.93
C GLU A 368 -25.89 -18.86 9.53
N LYS A 369 -24.78 -18.61 10.25
CA LYS A 369 -24.43 -17.26 10.77
C LYS A 369 -24.34 -16.18 9.69
N ARG A 370 -24.26 -16.56 8.41
CA ARG A 370 -24.22 -15.65 7.26
C ARG A 370 -25.58 -15.49 6.57
N GLY A 371 -26.66 -15.97 7.20
CA GLY A 371 -28.04 -15.77 6.75
C GLY A 371 -28.53 -16.80 5.73
N VAL A 372 -27.79 -17.87 5.49
CA VAL A 372 -28.26 -18.98 4.64
C VAL A 372 -29.02 -19.97 5.51
N GLN A 373 -30.26 -20.27 5.17
CA GLN A 373 -31.06 -21.27 5.87
C GLN A 373 -30.62 -22.68 5.42
N LEU A 374 -30.15 -23.49 6.37
CA LEU A 374 -29.81 -24.90 6.15
C LEU A 374 -29.86 -25.66 7.48
N ASP A 375 -29.99 -26.98 7.40
CA ASP A 375 -29.84 -27.87 8.55
C ASP A 375 -28.37 -27.93 8.98
N THR A 376 -28.09 -27.48 10.21
CA THR A 376 -26.77 -27.41 10.82
C THR A 376 -26.23 -28.75 11.31
N VAL A 377 -27.05 -29.81 11.36
CA VAL A 377 -26.63 -31.11 11.88
C VAL A 377 -25.44 -31.68 11.11
N CYS A 378 -24.46 -32.20 11.84
CA CYS A 378 -23.25 -32.81 11.30
C CYS A 378 -23.57 -33.98 10.36
N PRO A 379 -23.10 -33.95 9.09
CA PRO A 379 -23.42 -34.98 8.11
C PRO A 379 -22.79 -36.34 8.45
N VAL A 380 -21.74 -36.34 9.27
CA VAL A 380 -21.01 -37.55 9.67
C VAL A 380 -21.70 -38.25 10.84
N CYS A 381 -21.88 -37.56 11.97
CA CYS A 381 -22.45 -38.20 13.17
C CYS A 381 -23.98 -38.10 13.26
N LYS A 382 -24.60 -37.17 12.52
CA LYS A 382 -26.05 -36.89 12.53
C LYS A 382 -26.65 -36.59 13.93
N ARG A 383 -25.86 -36.03 14.84
CA ARG A 383 -26.27 -35.79 16.24
C ARG A 383 -26.19 -34.34 16.71
N PHE A 384 -25.07 -33.67 16.44
CA PHE A 384 -24.79 -32.30 16.90
C PHE A 384 -24.57 -31.38 15.70
N ASP A 385 -24.65 -30.07 15.93
CA ASP A 385 -24.35 -29.06 14.92
C ASP A 385 -22.90 -29.14 14.42
N GLU A 386 -22.74 -28.90 13.12
CA GLU A 386 -21.45 -28.88 12.43
C GLU A 386 -20.75 -27.54 12.65
N ASP A 387 -19.89 -27.51 13.68
CA ASP A 387 -18.87 -26.48 13.85
C ASP A 387 -17.45 -27.05 13.82
N CYS A 388 -16.45 -26.16 13.78
CA CYS A 388 -15.04 -26.58 13.71
C CYS A 388 -14.65 -27.45 14.91
N GLY A 389 -15.14 -27.12 16.12
CA GLY A 389 -14.83 -27.91 17.31
C GLY A 389 -15.41 -29.32 17.21
N HIS A 390 -16.66 -29.42 16.75
CA HIS A 390 -17.32 -30.70 16.55
C HIS A 390 -16.63 -31.54 15.47
N ILE A 391 -16.43 -31.00 14.26
CA ILE A 391 -15.82 -31.73 13.15
C ILE A 391 -14.42 -32.24 13.51
N PHE A 392 -13.59 -31.41 14.12
CA PHE A 392 -12.19 -31.79 14.36
C PHE A 392 -12.00 -32.58 15.65
N PHE A 393 -12.81 -32.39 16.69
CA PHE A 393 -12.50 -32.94 18.02
C PHE A 393 -13.60 -33.77 18.67
N LYS A 394 -14.89 -33.47 18.42
CA LYS A 394 -16.02 -34.11 19.15
C LYS A 394 -16.78 -35.17 18.35
N CYS A 395 -16.65 -35.15 17.02
CA CYS A 395 -17.35 -36.08 16.15
C CYS A 395 -16.84 -37.51 16.40
N LYS A 396 -17.75 -38.51 16.45
CA LYS A 396 -17.42 -39.92 16.72
C LYS A 396 -16.29 -40.43 15.82
N GLU A 397 -16.38 -40.16 14.51
CA GLU A 397 -15.37 -40.59 13.54
C GLU A 397 -14.04 -39.83 13.71
N ALA A 398 -14.10 -38.54 14.05
CA ALA A 398 -12.89 -37.77 14.33
C ALA A 398 -12.18 -38.34 15.56
N THR A 399 -12.89 -38.57 16.67
CA THR A 399 -12.35 -39.17 17.90
C THR A 399 -11.66 -40.50 17.62
N GLU A 400 -12.24 -41.35 16.76
CA GLU A 400 -11.62 -42.62 16.37
C GLU A 400 -10.30 -42.42 15.61
N CYS A 401 -10.23 -41.44 14.70
CA CYS A 401 -8.98 -41.09 14.01
C CYS A 401 -7.88 -40.61 14.98
N TRP A 402 -8.23 -39.79 15.97
CA TRP A 402 -7.30 -39.33 17.00
C TRP A 402 -6.76 -40.49 17.86
N ARG A 403 -7.62 -41.43 18.24
CA ARG A 403 -7.23 -42.63 19.00
C ARG A 403 -6.29 -43.52 18.20
N ARG A 404 -6.58 -43.77 16.92
CA ARG A 404 -5.70 -44.57 16.03
C ARG A 404 -4.32 -43.95 15.84
N MET A 405 -4.21 -42.63 15.98
CA MET A 405 -2.93 -41.91 15.90
C MET A 405 -2.22 -41.78 17.25
N ASN A 406 -2.77 -42.34 18.34
CA ASN A 406 -2.28 -42.18 19.71
C ASN A 406 -2.16 -40.71 20.15
N LEU A 407 -3.11 -39.85 19.74
CA LEU A 407 -3.14 -38.41 20.03
C LEU A 407 -4.37 -37.98 20.85
N GLU A 408 -4.90 -38.86 21.68
CA GLU A 408 -6.13 -38.61 22.44
C GLU A 408 -5.95 -37.52 23.51
N GLN A 409 -4.76 -37.43 24.11
CA GLN A 409 -4.44 -36.41 25.12
C GLN A 409 -4.47 -35.00 24.50
N GLU A 410 -3.85 -34.86 23.32
CA GLU A 410 -3.85 -33.62 22.55
C GLU A 410 -5.26 -33.26 22.08
N ARG A 411 -6.06 -34.26 21.63
CA ARG A 411 -7.46 -34.04 21.24
C ARG A 411 -8.27 -33.42 22.38
N VAL A 412 -8.22 -34.00 23.58
CA VAL A 412 -8.95 -33.50 24.76
C VAL A 412 -8.50 -32.07 25.10
N ALA A 413 -7.19 -31.80 25.02
CA ALA A 413 -6.66 -30.48 25.29
C ALA A 413 -7.11 -29.43 24.24
N LEU A 414 -7.23 -29.82 22.96
CA LEU A 414 -7.72 -28.94 21.88
C LEU A 414 -9.24 -28.78 21.87
N GLU A 415 -9.98 -29.79 22.31
CA GLU A 415 -11.43 -29.75 22.47
C GLU A 415 -11.87 -28.70 23.51
N ALA A 416 -11.07 -28.54 24.56
CA ALA A 416 -11.31 -27.57 25.63
C ALA A 416 -11.13 -26.10 25.18
N CYS A 417 -10.53 -25.85 24.02
CA CYS A 417 -10.33 -24.49 23.52
C CYS A 417 -11.67 -23.82 23.13
N PRO A 418 -11.96 -22.59 23.58
CA PRO A 418 -13.21 -21.89 23.27
C PRO A 418 -13.27 -21.30 21.85
N SER A 419 -12.13 -21.18 21.14
CA SER A 419 -12.09 -20.60 19.80
C SER A 419 -11.02 -21.24 18.91
N GLY A 420 -11.26 -21.20 17.59
CA GLY A 420 -10.28 -21.68 16.60
C GLY A 420 -8.93 -20.96 16.68
N LEU A 421 -8.89 -19.70 17.13
CA LEU A 421 -7.65 -18.97 17.34
C LEU A 421 -6.84 -19.59 18.49
N GLU A 422 -7.50 -19.88 19.61
CA GLU A 422 -6.87 -20.53 20.77
C GLU A 422 -6.47 -21.97 20.47
N THR A 423 -7.30 -22.72 19.74
CA THR A 423 -6.96 -24.06 19.23
C THR A 423 -5.66 -24.01 18.41
N VAL A 424 -5.56 -23.09 17.45
CA VAL A 424 -4.33 -22.96 16.64
C VAL A 424 -3.16 -22.49 17.51
N GLN A 425 -3.38 -21.61 18.50
CA GLN A 425 -2.31 -21.16 19.40
C GLN A 425 -1.73 -22.32 20.20
N GLN A 426 -2.60 -23.22 20.66
CA GLN A 426 -2.20 -24.42 21.39
C GLN A 426 -1.45 -25.40 20.50
N ILE A 427 -1.91 -25.64 19.27
CA ILE A 427 -1.18 -26.44 18.26
C ILE A 427 0.22 -25.86 18.01
N LEU A 428 0.33 -24.53 17.90
CA LEU A 428 1.60 -23.83 17.66
C LEU A 428 2.57 -23.83 18.85
N ASN A 429 2.14 -24.30 20.01
CA ASN A 429 2.94 -24.44 21.22
C ASN A 429 3.29 -25.90 21.57
N MET A 430 2.78 -26.88 20.80
CA MET A 430 3.15 -28.30 20.93
C MET A 430 4.57 -28.57 20.44
N VAL A 431 5.12 -29.72 20.85
CA VAL A 431 6.38 -30.26 20.34
C VAL A 431 6.27 -30.52 18.83
N GLU A 432 7.33 -30.25 18.06
CA GLU A 432 7.31 -30.23 16.59
C GLU A 432 6.78 -31.54 15.97
N GLU A 433 7.18 -32.71 16.49
CA GLU A 433 6.73 -34.00 15.96
C GLU A 433 5.21 -34.19 16.13
N VAL A 434 4.68 -33.85 17.31
CA VAL A 434 3.25 -33.93 17.63
C VAL A 434 2.48 -32.88 16.84
N GLN A 435 3.01 -31.65 16.78
CA GLN A 435 2.44 -30.53 16.04
C GLN A 435 2.21 -30.90 14.57
N LEU A 436 3.21 -31.49 13.90
CA LEU A 436 3.07 -31.88 12.49
C LEU A 436 2.02 -32.96 12.29
N LYS A 437 1.98 -33.99 13.16
CA LYS A 437 0.97 -35.04 13.11
C LYS A 437 -0.44 -34.46 13.28
N VAL A 438 -0.65 -33.60 14.28
CA VAL A 438 -1.91 -32.91 14.54
C VAL A 438 -2.36 -32.06 13.35
N VAL A 439 -1.46 -31.25 12.81
CA VAL A 439 -1.76 -30.35 11.68
C VAL A 439 -2.13 -31.14 10.42
N ILE A 440 -1.44 -32.24 10.15
CA ILE A 440 -1.72 -33.10 8.99
C ILE A 440 -3.05 -33.84 9.20
N LEU A 441 -3.31 -34.35 10.41
CA LEU A 441 -4.56 -35.04 10.75
C LEU A 441 -5.77 -34.12 10.59
N MET A 442 -5.69 -32.87 11.04
CA MET A 442 -6.80 -31.91 10.88
C MET A 442 -7.02 -31.47 9.43
N TRP A 443 -6.00 -31.55 8.58
CA TRP A 443 -6.08 -31.11 7.18
C TRP A 443 -6.61 -32.20 6.24
N ARG A 444 -6.31 -33.47 6.51
CA ARG A 444 -6.82 -34.61 5.74
C ARG A 444 -8.28 -34.89 6.10
#